data_AF-A0A261AS82-F1
#
_entry.id   AF-A0A261AS82-F1
#
_cell.length_a   1.000
_cell.length_b   1.000
_cell.length_c   1.000
_cell.angle_alpha   90.00
_cell.angle_beta   90.00
_cell.angle_gamma   90.00
#
_symmetry.space_group_name_H-M   'P 1'
#
loop_
_entity.id
_entity.type
_entity.pdbx_description
1 polymer ?
#
loop_
_entity_poly.entity_id
_entity_poly.type
_entity_poly.pdbx_seq_one_letter_code
_entity_poly.pdbx_strand_id
1 'polypeptide(L)'
;MKLLFLLATLLAIHVLADKPKLSEEKVDADLLALGLKQKILDQINEYWHNYHKEMAAAELVEKVLQKKGIVKEMSERQHDLNIAFFSKLPEDQEEIYSKYLMKHLAAF
;
A
#
# COMPACT_ATOMS: atom_id res chain seq x y z
N MET A 1 -1.32 35.47 13.23
CA MET A 1 -2.33 34.48 12.79
C MET A 1 -1.85 33.62 11.61
N LYS A 2 -1.36 34.18 10.49
CA LYS A 2 -0.94 33.37 9.32
C LYS A 2 0.36 32.55 9.50
N LEU A 3 1.32 33.02 10.31
CA LEU A 3 2.59 32.29 10.55
C LEU A 3 2.44 31.04 11.44
N LEU A 4 1.55 31.08 12.44
CA LEU A 4 1.32 29.93 13.32
C LEU A 4 0.67 28.75 12.59
N PHE A 5 -0.17 29.04 11.59
CA PHE A 5 -0.81 28.03 10.75
C PHE A 5 0.19 27.34 9.80
N LEU A 6 1.20 28.09 9.31
CA LEU A 6 2.30 27.58 8.49
C LEU A 6 3.27 26.70 9.31
N LEU A 7 3.56 27.07 10.55
CA LEU A 7 4.36 26.23 11.46
C LEU A 7 3.63 24.96 11.87
N ALA A 8 2.32 25.02 12.15
CA ALA A 8 1.52 23.85 12.49
C ALA A 8 1.40 22.85 11.33
N THR A 9 1.29 23.34 10.09
CA THR A 9 1.27 22.49 8.89
C THR A 9 2.64 21.87 8.59
N LEU A 10 3.74 22.61 8.78
CA LEU A 10 5.09 22.05 8.67
C LEU A 10 5.40 21.01 9.76
N LEU A 11 4.91 21.23 10.99
CA LEU A 11 5.00 20.24 12.08
C LEU A 11 4.17 18.99 11.78
N ALA A 12 2.95 19.14 11.24
CA ALA A 12 2.12 18.00 10.86
C ALA A 12 2.77 17.14 9.75
N ILE A 13 3.46 17.78 8.78
CA ILE A 13 4.21 17.08 7.73
C ILE A 13 5.44 16.36 8.32
N HIS A 14 6.18 16.97 9.26
CA HIS A 14 7.31 16.32 9.92
C HIS A 14 6.87 15.13 10.80
N VAL A 15 5.77 15.26 11.56
CA VAL A 15 5.24 14.17 12.39
C VAL A 15 4.74 12.98 11.54
N LEU A 16 4.27 13.23 10.31
CA LEU A 16 3.92 12.17 9.36
C LEU A 16 5.16 11.56 8.68
N ALA A 17 6.23 12.33 8.49
CA ALA A 17 7.48 11.85 7.91
C ALA A 17 8.37 11.04 8.88
N ASP A 18 8.21 11.23 10.20
CA ASP A 18 9.02 10.58 11.24
C ASP A 18 8.52 9.19 11.67
N LYS A 19 7.43 8.67 11.09
CA LYS A 19 7.01 7.30 11.40
C LYS A 19 7.95 6.34 10.67
N PRO A 20 8.70 5.49 11.41
CA PRO A 20 9.56 4.50 10.78
C PRO A 20 8.70 3.60 9.91
N LYS A 21 9.14 3.36 8.68
CA LYS A 21 8.49 2.40 7.80
C LYS A 21 8.44 1.04 8.48
N LEU A 22 7.27 0.40 8.45
CA LEU A 22 7.15 -0.96 8.96
C LEU A 22 7.90 -1.92 8.03
N SER A 23 8.67 -2.85 8.60
CA SER A 23 9.21 -3.96 7.82
C SER A 23 8.10 -4.94 7.48
N GLU A 24 8.24 -5.64 6.36
CA GLU A 24 7.32 -6.70 5.93
C GLU A 24 7.14 -7.76 7.03
N GLU A 25 8.25 -8.22 7.62
CA GLU A 25 8.23 -9.18 8.75
C GLU A 25 7.38 -8.69 9.95
N LYS A 26 7.42 -7.39 10.23
CA LYS A 26 6.62 -6.81 11.32
C LYS A 26 5.14 -6.73 10.95
N VAL A 27 4.84 -6.36 9.71
CA VAL A 27 3.46 -6.29 9.20
C VAL A 27 2.82 -7.68 9.25
N ASP A 28 3.53 -8.69 8.74
CA ASP A 28 3.09 -10.08 8.74
C ASP A 28 2.82 -10.57 10.16
N ALA A 29 3.77 -10.37 11.08
CA ALA A 29 3.61 -10.79 12.47
C ALA A 29 2.42 -10.11 13.17
N ASP A 30 2.26 -8.80 12.97
CA ASP A 30 1.15 -8.05 13.57
C ASP A 30 -0.21 -8.51 12.99
N LEU A 31 -0.30 -8.75 11.67
CA LEU A 31 -1.53 -9.22 11.02
C LEU A 31 -1.93 -10.64 11.49
N LEU A 32 -0.97 -11.56 11.61
CA LEU A 32 -1.19 -12.88 12.17
C LEU A 32 -1.67 -12.80 13.63
N ALA A 33 -1.07 -11.92 14.43
CA ALA A 33 -1.46 -11.70 15.83
C ALA A 33 -2.88 -11.11 15.95
N LEU A 34 -3.35 -10.34 14.96
CA LEU A 34 -4.71 -9.82 14.87
C LEU A 34 -5.74 -10.86 14.38
N GLY A 35 -5.29 -12.07 14.03
CA GLY A 35 -6.16 -13.16 13.60
C GLY A 35 -6.32 -13.27 12.08
N LEU A 36 -5.49 -12.57 11.29
CA LEU A 36 -5.41 -12.85 9.86
C LEU A 36 -4.88 -14.26 9.66
N LYS A 37 -5.56 -15.07 8.87
CA LYS A 37 -5.16 -16.45 8.59
C LYS A 37 -3.91 -16.44 7.73
N GLN A 38 -2.93 -17.31 8.04
CA GLN A 38 -1.69 -17.45 7.26
C GLN A 38 -1.97 -17.59 5.75
N LYS A 39 -2.92 -18.44 5.36
CA LYS A 39 -3.29 -18.61 3.95
C LYS A 39 -3.74 -17.31 3.26
N ILE A 40 -4.45 -16.42 3.98
CA ILE A 40 -4.88 -15.12 3.44
C ILE A 40 -3.70 -14.16 3.37
N LEU A 41 -2.84 -14.16 4.39
CA LEU A 41 -1.61 -13.37 4.37
C LEU A 41 -0.72 -13.76 3.18
N ASP A 42 -0.51 -15.05 2.94
CA ASP A 42 0.26 -15.55 1.80
C ASP A 42 -0.33 -15.07 0.46
N GLN A 43 -1.66 -15.08 0.33
CA GLN A 43 -2.35 -14.57 -0.86
C GLN A 43 -2.16 -13.06 -1.06
N ILE A 44 -2.21 -12.29 0.02
CA ILE A 44 -1.99 -10.84 -0.01
C ILE A 44 -0.53 -10.53 -0.38
N ASN A 45 0.43 -11.25 0.19
CA ASN A 45 1.85 -11.04 -0.07
C ASN A 45 2.20 -11.42 -1.52
N GLU A 46 1.67 -12.54 -2.03
CA GLU A 46 1.81 -12.91 -3.44
C GLU A 46 1.19 -11.84 -4.37
N TYR A 47 0.02 -11.31 -4.01
CA TYR A 47 -0.64 -10.25 -4.76
C TYR A 47 0.23 -8.99 -4.87
N TRP A 48 0.75 -8.48 -3.73
CA TRP A 48 1.60 -7.30 -3.71
C TRP A 48 2.94 -7.52 -4.42
N HIS A 49 3.53 -8.72 -4.29
CA HIS A 49 4.74 -9.08 -5.01
C HIS A 49 4.53 -8.95 -6.54
N ASN A 50 3.42 -9.50 -7.05
CA ASN A 50 3.09 -9.42 -8.47
C ASN A 50 2.78 -7.99 -8.91
N TYR A 51 2.01 -7.23 -8.11
CA TYR A 51 1.74 -5.81 -8.36
C TYR A 51 3.05 -5.02 -8.55
N HIS A 52 4.00 -5.15 -7.61
CA HIS A 52 5.26 -4.42 -7.68
C HIS A 52 6.11 -4.83 -8.89
N LYS A 53 6.13 -6.11 -9.22
CA LYS A 53 6.84 -6.63 -10.40
C LYS A 53 6.26 -6.09 -11.71
N GLU A 54 4.94 -6.05 -11.84
CA GLU A 54 4.26 -5.53 -13.04
C GLU A 54 4.43 -4.02 -13.19
N MET A 55 4.33 -3.27 -12.09
CA MET A 55 4.58 -1.82 -12.09
C MET A 55 6.02 -1.49 -12.46
N ALA A 56 7.01 -2.19 -11.89
CA ALA A 56 8.41 -2.00 -12.24
C ALA A 56 8.69 -2.32 -13.72
N ALA A 57 8.02 -3.34 -14.28
CA ALA A 57 8.11 -3.64 -15.70
C ALA A 57 7.50 -2.52 -16.57
N ALA A 58 6.33 -1.98 -16.18
CA ALA A 58 5.70 -0.86 -16.88
C ALA A 58 6.59 0.40 -16.86
N GLU A 59 7.20 0.73 -15.72
CA GLU A 59 8.15 1.83 -15.58
C GLU A 59 9.38 1.64 -16.47
N LEU A 60 9.93 0.41 -16.52
CA LEU A 60 11.06 0.09 -17.38
C LEU A 60 10.71 0.24 -18.87
N VAL A 61 9.54 -0.25 -19.29
CA VAL A 61 9.07 -0.13 -20.68
C VAL A 61 8.86 1.34 -21.06
N GLU A 62 8.22 2.12 -20.20
CA GLU A 62 8.03 3.57 -20.41
C GLU A 62 9.37 4.29 -20.56
N LYS A 63 10.35 3.95 -19.72
CA LYS A 63 11.71 4.51 -19.77
C LYS A 63 12.46 4.13 -21.05
N VAL A 64 12.39 2.86 -21.46
CA VAL A 64 13.11 2.33 -22.65
C VAL A 64 12.48 2.85 -23.95
N LEU A 65 11.15 2.85 -24.04
CA LEU A 65 10.44 3.29 -25.24
C LEU A 65 10.24 4.81 -25.31
N GLN A 66 10.58 5.54 -24.23
CA GLN A 66 10.31 6.98 -24.08
C GLN A 66 8.84 7.36 -24.35
N LYS A 67 7.93 6.39 -24.15
CA LYS A 67 6.49 6.53 -24.42
C LYS A 67 5.77 6.75 -23.10
N LYS A 68 5.25 7.96 -22.92
CA LYS A 68 4.46 8.31 -21.73
C LYS A 68 3.13 7.57 -21.68
N GLY A 69 2.67 7.26 -20.47
CA GLY A 69 1.29 6.82 -20.21
C GLY A 69 1.12 5.33 -19.96
N ILE A 70 2.16 4.51 -20.14
CA ILE A 70 2.12 3.07 -19.89
C ILE A 70 1.95 2.81 -18.38
N VAL A 71 2.66 3.55 -17.54
CA VAL A 71 2.53 3.47 -16.08
C VAL A 71 1.14 3.92 -15.63
N LYS A 72 0.54 4.92 -16.27
CA LYS A 72 -0.82 5.40 -15.95
C LYS A 72 -1.87 4.35 -16.29
N GLU A 73 -1.82 3.79 -17.50
CA GLU A 73 -2.71 2.70 -17.93
C GLU A 73 -2.56 1.47 -17.03
N MET A 74 -1.33 1.12 -16.65
CA MET A 74 -1.09 0.02 -15.72
C MET A 74 -1.68 0.33 -14.33
N SER A 75 -1.49 1.55 -13.81
CA SER A 75 -2.04 1.96 -12.51
C SER A 75 -3.58 1.88 -12.47
N GLU A 76 -4.26 2.31 -13.54
CA GLU A 76 -5.72 2.18 -13.67
C GLU A 76 -6.14 0.70 -13.68
N ARG A 77 -5.45 -0.15 -14.44
CA ARG A 77 -5.70 -1.59 -14.43
C ARG A 77 -5.45 -2.23 -13.05
N GLN A 78 -4.39 -1.83 -12.36
CA GLN A 78 -4.10 -2.35 -11.03
C GLN A 78 -5.13 -1.89 -9.99
N HIS A 79 -5.73 -0.71 -10.16
CA HIS A 79 -6.84 -0.29 -9.32
C HIS A 79 -8.02 -1.27 -9.40
N ASP A 80 -8.41 -1.67 -10.62
CA ASP A 80 -9.48 -2.65 -10.83
C ASP A 80 -9.10 -4.03 -10.28
N LEU A 81 -7.86 -4.46 -10.47
CA LEU A 81 -7.35 -5.72 -9.92
C LEU A 81 -7.32 -5.72 -8.40
N ASN A 82 -6.93 -4.60 -7.77
CA ASN A 82 -6.94 -4.44 -6.32
C ASN A 82 -8.36 -4.64 -5.78
N ILE A 83 -9.35 -3.94 -6.37
CA ILE A 83 -10.75 -4.07 -5.97
C ILE A 83 -11.23 -5.52 -6.16
N ALA A 84 -10.92 -6.14 -7.30
CA ALA A 84 -11.35 -7.50 -7.60
C ALA A 84 -10.70 -8.56 -6.70
N PHE A 85 -9.47 -8.33 -6.23
CA PHE A 85 -8.79 -9.21 -5.30
C PHE A 85 -9.39 -9.09 -3.89
N PHE A 86 -9.45 -7.87 -3.33
CA PHE A 86 -9.90 -7.66 -1.95
C PHE A 86 -11.40 -7.96 -1.77
N SER A 87 -12.24 -7.73 -2.78
CA SER A 87 -13.68 -8.09 -2.74
C SER A 87 -13.96 -9.60 -2.66
N LYS A 88 -12.97 -10.46 -2.90
CA LYS A 88 -13.10 -11.92 -2.79
C LYS A 88 -12.57 -12.48 -1.48
N LEU A 89 -11.94 -11.65 -0.65
CA LEU A 89 -11.51 -12.09 0.67
C LEU A 89 -12.72 -12.31 1.57
N PRO A 90 -12.65 -13.27 2.52
CA PRO A 90 -13.65 -13.34 3.58
C PRO A 90 -13.75 -12.01 4.33
N GLU A 91 -14.97 -11.54 4.58
CA GLU A 91 -15.25 -10.22 5.17
C GLU A 91 -14.49 -9.97 6.49
N ASP A 92 -14.42 -10.99 7.36
CA ASP A 92 -13.69 -10.93 8.63
C ASP A 92 -12.18 -10.72 8.42
N GLN A 93 -11.62 -11.29 7.35
CA GLN A 93 -10.19 -11.21 7.05
C GLN A 93 -9.85 -9.89 6.34
N GLU A 94 -10.73 -9.43 5.45
CA GLU A 94 -10.63 -8.12 4.81
C GLU A 94 -10.69 -6.99 5.85
N GLU A 95 -11.62 -7.06 6.81
CA GLU A 95 -11.75 -6.07 7.87
C GLU A 95 -10.49 -5.98 8.76
N ILE A 96 -9.87 -7.12 9.11
CA ILE A 96 -8.61 -7.15 9.88
C ILE A 96 -7.50 -6.40 9.10
N TYR A 97 -7.34 -6.75 7.83
CA TYR A 97 -6.29 -6.16 6.99
C TYR A 97 -6.52 -4.67 6.74
N SER A 98 -7.74 -4.28 6.36
CA SER A 98 -8.13 -2.89 6.09
C SER A 98 -7.98 -2.00 7.33
N LYS A 99 -8.36 -2.47 8.52
CA LYS A 99 -8.13 -1.72 9.77
C LYS A 99 -6.65 -1.56 10.10
N TYR A 100 -5.84 -2.59 9.88
CA TYR A 100 -4.39 -2.51 10.07
C TYR A 100 -3.78 -1.46 9.14
N LEU A 101 -4.09 -1.52 7.85
CA LEU A 101 -3.62 -0.54 6.87
C LEU A 101 -4.04 0.89 7.24
N MET A 102 -5.31 1.12 7.58
CA MET A 102 -5.79 2.46 7.96
C MET A 102 -5.08 3.02 9.19
N LYS A 103 -4.77 2.18 10.18
CA LYS A 103 -4.03 2.58 11.39
C LYS A 103 -2.57 2.93 11.09
N HIS A 104 -1.98 2.24 10.11
CA HIS A 104 -0.57 2.34 9.76
C HIS A 104 -0.32 3.06 8.43
N LEU A 105 -1.32 3.75 7.87
CA LEU A 105 -1.26 4.39 6.54
C LEU A 105 -0.09 5.38 6.39
N ALA A 106 0.27 6.09 7.46
CA ALA A 106 1.40 7.01 7.49
C ALA A 106 2.77 6.34 7.70
N ALA A 107 2.82 5.01 7.84
CA ALA A 107 4.02 4.20 8.05
C ALA A 107 4.34 3.28 6.86
N PHE A 108 3.57 3.36 5.77
CA PHE A 108 3.82 2.73 4.47
C PHE A 108 4.27 3.81 3.47
#